data_AF-A0A943WWT0-F1
#
_entry.id   AF-A0A943WWT0-F1
#
_cell.length_a   1.000
_cell.length_b   1.000
_cell.length_c   1.000
_cell.angle_alpha   90.00
_cell.angle_beta   90.00
_cell.angle_gamma   90.00
#
_symmetry.space_group_name_H-M   'P 1'
#
loop_
_entity.id
_entity.type
_entity.pdbx_description
1 polymer ?
#
loop_
_entity_poly.entity_id
_entity_poly.type
_entity_poly.pdbx_seq_one_letter_code
_entity_poly.pdbx_strand_id
1 'polypeptide(L)'
;MKTIIKINLKVVKILTLIFCLFFLLLIIFSIFSMCTQKYKLEYETWFDTKNVFGNGEYQQYSNERGGLDLYNVKYNCSIIFSVVNYVEQDEKVYIKGYIYDDVKKKTFEVLSILDLETNMLKYCVVDGKFEEYYITHCQQMISNGDLIIVNKFSDFNSEEQNILKDL
;
A
#
# COMPACT_ATOMS: atom_id res chain seq x y z
N MET A 1 56.38 7.16 35.70
CA MET A 1 55.45 8.22 35.25
C MET A 1 55.08 8.12 33.76
N LYS A 2 56.03 8.02 32.81
CA LYS A 2 55.74 7.91 31.36
C LYS A 2 54.87 6.71 30.95
N THR A 3 55.03 5.55 31.58
CA THR A 3 54.27 4.33 31.27
C THR A 3 52.78 4.42 31.65
N ILE A 4 52.48 5.04 32.79
CA ILE A 4 51.10 5.25 33.28
C ILE A 4 50.33 6.20 32.35
N ILE A 5 50.98 7.28 31.91
CA ILE A 5 50.40 8.24 30.94
C ILE A 5 50.12 7.56 29.59
N LYS A 6 51.01 6.68 29.13
CA LYS A 6 50.86 5.95 27.85
C LYS A 6 49.75 4.89 27.89
N ILE A 7 49.50 4.26 29.04
CA ILE A 7 48.37 3.34 29.27
C ILE A 7 47.06 4.12 29.22
N ASN A 8 47.00 5.28 29.89
CA ASN A 8 45.83 6.16 29.89
C ASN A 8 45.45 6.60 28.47
N LEU A 9 46.45 6.96 27.64
CA LEU A 9 46.22 7.37 26.25
C LEU A 9 45.69 6.23 25.37
N LYS A 10 46.13 4.98 25.59
CA LYS A 10 45.62 3.81 24.86
C LYS A 10 44.18 3.49 25.24
N VAL A 11 43.86 3.55 26.53
CA VAL A 11 42.50 3.30 27.04
C VAL A 11 41.53 4.35 26.50
N VAL A 12 41.92 5.63 26.50
CA VAL A 12 41.13 6.72 25.91
C VAL A 12 40.87 6.46 24.41
N LYS A 13 41.88 6.07 23.63
CA LYS A 13 41.69 5.76 22.19
C LYS A 13 40.73 4.59 21.95
N ILE A 14 40.79 3.54 22.78
CA ILE A 14 39.89 2.39 22.68
C ILE A 14 38.46 2.83 22.99
N LEU A 15 38.26 3.61 24.06
CA LEU A 15 36.95 4.18 24.40
C LEU A 15 36.40 5.08 23.30
N THR A 16 37.22 5.95 22.72
CA THR A 16 36.83 6.79 21.58
C THR A 16 36.41 5.94 20.37
N LEU A 17 37.15 4.88 20.06
CA LEU A 17 36.82 3.98 18.96
C LEU A 17 35.48 3.27 19.19
N ILE A 18 35.25 2.76 20.40
CA ILE A 18 33.97 2.12 20.78
C ILE A 18 32.83 3.13 20.62
N PHE A 19 33.01 4.37 21.07
CA PHE A 19 31.99 5.41 20.94
C PHE A 19 31.69 5.77 19.48
N CYS A 20 32.72 5.89 18.63
CA CYS A 20 32.55 6.13 17.20
C CYS A 20 31.81 4.97 16.50
N LEU A 21 32.14 3.72 16.83
CA LEU A 21 31.46 2.55 16.28
C LEU A 21 29.99 2.50 16.69
N PHE A 22 29.70 2.80 17.95
CA PHE A 22 28.33 2.88 18.45
C PHE A 22 27.52 3.96 17.73
N PHE A 23 28.12 5.15 17.53
CA PHE A 23 27.47 6.24 16.80
C PHE A 23 27.20 5.89 15.33
N LEU A 24 28.15 5.20 14.68
CA LEU A 24 27.97 4.71 13.31
C LEU A 24 26.82 3.71 13.21
N LEU A 25 26.71 2.77 14.16
CA LEU A 25 25.59 1.83 14.26
C LEU A 25 24.24 2.54 14.40
N LEU A 26 24.17 3.60 15.21
CA LEU A 26 22.95 4.40 15.37
C LEU A 26 22.55 5.09 14.06
N ILE A 27 23.52 5.65 13.32
CA ILE A 27 23.27 6.25 12.01
C ILE A 27 22.72 5.21 11.03
N ILE A 28 23.36 4.03 10.96
CA ILE A 28 22.92 2.94 10.08
C ILE A 28 21.50 2.49 10.46
N PHE A 29 21.20 2.33 11.75
CA PHE A 29 19.88 1.95 12.22
C PHE A 29 18.82 3.02 11.90
N SER A 30 19.16 4.30 12.04
CA SER A 30 18.28 5.41 11.67
C SER A 30 18.00 5.45 10.18
N ILE A 31 19.02 5.28 9.33
CA ILE A 31 18.85 5.21 7.87
C ILE A 31 17.99 4.00 7.51
N PHE A 32 18.27 2.84 8.10
CA PHE A 32 17.51 1.61 7.87
C PHE A 32 16.04 1.78 8.27
N SER A 33 15.77 2.37 9.44
CA SER A 33 14.42 2.67 9.92
C SER A 33 13.65 3.62 9.00
N MET A 34 14.33 4.62 8.42
CA MET A 34 13.72 5.53 7.44
C MET A 34 13.47 4.83 6.09
N CYS A 35 14.37 3.92 5.69
CA CYS A 35 14.21 3.14 4.46
C CYS A 35 13.13 2.06 4.57
N THR A 36 12.88 1.51 5.77
CA THR A 36 11.89 0.44 5.97
C THR A 36 10.45 0.94 6.01
N GLN A 37 10.23 2.21 6.33
CA GLN A 37 8.89 2.78 6.41
C GLN A 37 8.72 3.84 5.31
N LYS A 38 8.52 3.36 4.08
CA LYS A 38 8.37 4.18 2.88
C LYS A 38 7.24 5.21 3.00
N TYR A 39 6.18 4.84 3.72
CA TYR A 39 5.02 5.68 4.01
C TYR A 39 4.72 5.66 5.51
N LYS A 40 4.51 6.84 6.09
CA LYS A 40 4.00 6.94 7.46
C LYS A 40 2.54 6.51 7.46
N LEU A 41 2.21 5.49 8.26
CA LEU A 41 0.83 5.07 8.44
C LEU A 41 0.03 6.19 9.11
N GLU A 42 -1.07 6.57 8.46
CA GLU A 42 -2.07 7.50 8.98
C GLU A 42 -3.21 6.72 9.65
N TYR A 43 -3.50 5.52 9.17
CA TYR A 43 -4.57 4.65 9.68
C TYR A 43 -3.99 3.44 10.40
N GLU A 44 -4.58 3.08 11.54
CA GLU A 44 -4.20 1.88 12.27
C GLU A 44 -4.55 0.61 11.48
N THR A 45 -3.64 -0.36 11.52
CA THR A 45 -3.84 -1.66 10.90
C THR A 45 -4.73 -2.53 11.78
N TRP A 46 -5.78 -3.11 11.20
CA TRP A 46 -6.64 -4.05 11.91
C TRP A 46 -5.95 -5.39 12.15
N PHE A 47 -6.38 -6.10 13.19
CA PHE A 47 -5.72 -7.32 13.66
C PHE A 47 -5.70 -8.45 12.60
N ASP A 48 -6.73 -8.52 11.78
CA ASP A 48 -6.93 -9.54 10.75
C ASP A 48 -6.46 -9.10 9.35
N THR A 49 -5.93 -7.89 9.24
CA THR A 49 -5.39 -7.36 7.98
C THR A 49 -4.23 -8.21 7.48
N LYS A 50 -4.32 -8.62 6.21
CA LYS A 50 -3.31 -9.39 5.48
C LYS A 50 -2.27 -8.50 4.81
N ASN A 51 -2.74 -7.46 4.13
CA ASN A 51 -1.89 -6.49 3.45
C ASN A 51 -2.38 -5.07 3.75
N VAL A 52 -1.43 -4.15 3.83
CA VAL A 52 -1.67 -2.72 4.02
C VAL A 52 -0.95 -1.98 2.90
N PHE A 53 -1.67 -1.09 2.22
CA PHE A 53 -1.10 -0.29 1.14
C PHE A 53 -1.07 1.20 1.50
N GLY A 54 -0.08 1.91 0.95
CA GLY A 54 0.06 3.36 1.06
C GLY A 54 0.17 3.85 2.51
N ASN A 55 -0.67 4.80 2.88
CA ASN A 55 -0.74 5.34 4.25
C ASN A 55 -1.58 4.49 5.22
N GLY A 56 -2.04 3.30 4.80
CA GLY A 56 -2.92 2.46 5.59
C GLY A 56 -4.41 2.63 5.31
N GLU A 57 -4.78 3.56 4.42
CA GLU A 57 -6.18 3.77 4.02
C GLU A 57 -6.76 2.54 3.32
N TYR A 58 -5.96 1.83 2.53
CA TYR A 58 -6.38 0.60 1.84
C TYR A 58 -5.80 -0.63 2.54
N GLN A 59 -6.68 -1.50 3.02
CA GLN A 59 -6.31 -2.72 3.75
C GLN A 59 -7.03 -3.93 3.16
N GLN A 60 -6.35 -5.08 3.12
CA GLN A 60 -6.94 -6.34 2.70
C GLN A 60 -7.22 -7.25 3.88
N TYR A 61 -8.42 -7.83 3.96
CA TYR A 61 -8.79 -8.82 4.97
C TYR A 61 -9.59 -9.97 4.36
N SER A 62 -9.69 -11.09 5.08
CA SER A 62 -10.51 -12.22 4.66
C SER A 62 -11.99 -11.90 4.86
N ASN A 63 -12.78 -11.92 3.80
CA ASN A 63 -14.22 -11.72 3.88
C ASN A 63 -14.95 -12.99 4.36
N GLU A 64 -16.23 -12.85 4.71
CA GLU A 64 -17.08 -13.97 5.15
C GLU A 64 -17.30 -15.04 4.07
N ARG A 65 -17.01 -14.72 2.81
CA ARG A 65 -17.15 -15.61 1.64
C ARG A 65 -15.82 -16.32 1.28
N GLY A 66 -14.77 -16.15 2.08
CA GLY A 66 -13.46 -16.77 1.90
C GLY A 66 -12.52 -16.08 0.90
N GLY A 67 -12.91 -14.94 0.34
CA GLY A 67 -12.06 -14.09 -0.52
C GLY A 67 -11.27 -13.04 0.29
N LEU A 68 -10.39 -12.29 -0.39
CA LEU A 68 -9.71 -11.14 0.20
C LEU A 68 -10.41 -9.84 -0.22
N ASP A 69 -11.09 -9.17 0.70
CA ASP A 69 -11.71 -7.87 0.44
C ASP A 69 -10.64 -6.77 0.47
N LEU A 70 -10.68 -5.87 -0.51
CA LEU A 70 -9.94 -4.60 -0.45
C LEU A 70 -10.86 -3.54 0.14
N TYR A 71 -10.50 -3.03 1.30
CA TYR A 71 -11.32 -2.09 2.06
C TYR A 71 -10.64 -0.74 2.17
N ASN A 72 -11.43 0.32 2.06
CA ASN A 72 -10.99 1.68 2.33
C ASN A 72 -11.46 2.10 3.73
N VAL A 73 -10.50 2.30 4.63
CA VAL A 73 -10.73 2.62 6.05
C VAL A 73 -11.24 4.05 6.23
N LYS A 74 -10.78 5.01 5.42
CA LYS A 74 -11.21 6.42 5.46
C LYS A 74 -12.70 6.57 5.20
N TYR A 75 -13.21 5.83 4.23
CA TYR A 75 -14.63 5.83 3.83
C TYR A 75 -15.45 4.71 4.46
N ASN A 76 -14.81 3.81 5.21
CA ASN A 76 -15.43 2.65 5.84
C ASN A 76 -16.27 1.84 4.84
N CYS A 77 -15.69 1.50 3.68
CA CYS A 77 -16.37 0.77 2.62
C CYS A 77 -15.47 -0.23 1.88
N SER A 78 -16.09 -1.34 1.45
CA SER A 78 -15.45 -2.34 0.59
C SER A 78 -15.35 -1.82 -0.85
N ILE A 79 -14.16 -1.92 -1.42
CA ILE A 79 -13.84 -1.51 -2.78
C ILE A 79 -13.85 -2.70 -3.73
N ILE A 80 -13.25 -3.84 -3.32
CA ILE A 80 -13.20 -5.07 -4.13
C ILE A 80 -13.46 -6.25 -3.22
N PHE A 81 -14.58 -6.96 -3.41
CA PHE A 81 -14.96 -8.03 -2.50
C PHE A 81 -13.99 -9.20 -2.51
N SER A 82 -13.42 -9.57 -3.67
CA SER A 82 -12.46 -10.68 -3.75
C SER A 82 -11.31 -10.32 -4.68
N VAL A 83 -10.22 -9.82 -4.11
CA VAL A 83 -8.93 -9.69 -4.78
C VAL A 83 -8.37 -11.08 -5.08
N VAL A 84 -7.97 -11.30 -6.34
CA VAL A 84 -7.41 -12.58 -6.79
C VAL A 84 -5.93 -12.48 -7.12
N ASN A 85 -5.47 -11.31 -7.55
CA ASN A 85 -4.07 -11.07 -7.84
C ASN A 85 -3.75 -9.58 -7.66
N TYR A 86 -2.52 -9.29 -7.29
CA TYR A 86 -1.99 -7.93 -7.32
C TYR A 86 -0.48 -7.93 -7.54
N VAL A 87 0.03 -6.82 -8.06
CA VAL A 87 1.48 -6.57 -8.14
C VAL A 87 1.78 -5.15 -7.69
N GLU A 88 2.83 -5.00 -6.90
CA GLU A 88 3.39 -3.69 -6.54
C GLU A 88 4.54 -3.36 -7.49
N GLN A 89 4.42 -2.25 -8.21
CA GLN A 89 5.44 -1.78 -9.14
C GLN A 89 5.36 -0.26 -9.29
N ASP A 90 6.52 0.41 -9.30
CA ASP A 90 6.65 1.85 -9.59
C ASP A 90 5.70 2.75 -8.78
N GLU A 91 5.72 2.58 -7.44
CA GLU A 91 4.85 3.29 -6.49
C GLU A 91 3.35 3.08 -6.69
N LYS A 92 2.96 1.98 -7.34
CA LYS A 92 1.57 1.63 -7.55
C LYS A 92 1.30 0.19 -7.17
N VAL A 93 0.05 -0.07 -6.80
CA VAL A 93 -0.49 -1.43 -6.65
C VAL A 93 -1.52 -1.65 -7.74
N TYR A 94 -1.23 -2.60 -8.63
CA TYR A 94 -2.14 -3.03 -9.67
C TYR A 94 -2.90 -4.23 -9.13
N ILE A 95 -4.23 -4.15 -9.13
CA ILE A 95 -5.08 -5.12 -8.43
C ILE A 95 -6.14 -5.62 -9.40
N LYS A 96 -6.31 -6.95 -9.42
CA LYS A 96 -7.40 -7.64 -10.09
C LYS A 96 -8.27 -8.32 -9.06
N GLY A 97 -9.58 -8.20 -9.22
CA GLY A 97 -10.52 -8.88 -8.35
C GLY A 97 -11.93 -8.91 -8.89
N TYR A 98 -12.84 -9.24 -8.00
CA TYR A 98 -14.25 -9.40 -8.30
C TYR A 98 -15.11 -8.66 -7.29
N ILE A 99 -16.20 -8.10 -7.81
CA ILE A 99 -17.32 -7.56 -7.04
C ILE A 99 -18.57 -8.35 -7.38
N TYR A 100 -19.53 -8.36 -6.47
CA TYR A 100 -20.81 -9.05 -6.67
C TYR A 100 -21.96 -8.08 -6.49
N ASP A 101 -22.84 -7.99 -7.49
CA ASP A 101 -24.10 -7.28 -7.35
C ASP A 101 -25.18 -8.25 -6.86
N ASP A 102 -25.60 -8.07 -5.61
CA ASP A 102 -26.63 -8.90 -4.97
C ASP A 102 -28.02 -8.75 -5.62
N VAL A 103 -28.31 -7.63 -6.29
CA VAL A 103 -29.60 -7.35 -6.94
C VAL A 103 -29.65 -8.01 -8.31
N LYS A 104 -28.60 -7.84 -9.11
CA LYS A 104 -28.49 -8.43 -10.46
C LYS A 104 -28.03 -9.87 -10.43
N LYS A 105 -27.58 -10.37 -9.28
CA LYS A 105 -26.97 -11.70 -9.11
C LYS A 105 -25.81 -11.94 -10.09
N LYS A 106 -24.99 -10.90 -10.31
CA LYS A 106 -23.92 -10.91 -11.29
C LYS A 106 -22.58 -10.56 -10.64
N THR A 107 -21.55 -11.31 -11.00
CA THR A 107 -20.16 -11.01 -10.65
C THR A 107 -19.55 -10.17 -11.76
N PHE A 108 -18.79 -9.14 -11.39
CA PHE A 108 -18.02 -8.34 -12.33
C PHE A 108 -16.54 -8.43 -11.98
N GLU A 109 -15.71 -8.62 -13.01
CA GLU A 109 -14.27 -8.46 -12.88
C GLU A 109 -13.94 -6.97 -12.82
N VAL A 110 -12.99 -6.63 -11.95
CA VAL A 110 -12.55 -5.26 -11.74
C VAL A 110 -11.05 -5.18 -11.73
N LEU A 111 -10.55 -4.10 -12.32
CA LEU A 111 -9.14 -3.76 -12.39
C LEU A 111 -8.96 -2.42 -11.71
N SER A 112 -7.96 -2.30 -10.85
CA SER A 112 -7.66 -1.05 -10.18
C SER A 112 -6.17 -0.80 -10.05
N ILE A 113 -5.83 0.47 -9.94
CA ILE A 113 -4.46 0.94 -9.76
C ILE A 113 -4.49 1.92 -8.60
N LEU A 114 -3.88 1.54 -7.49
CA LEU A 114 -3.68 2.41 -6.33
C LEU A 114 -2.33 3.10 -6.45
N ASP A 115 -2.33 4.43 -6.44
CA ASP A 115 -1.12 5.23 -6.34
C ASP A 115 -0.71 5.35 -4.86
N LEU A 116 0.48 4.87 -4.51
CA LEU A 116 0.92 4.77 -3.11
C LEU A 116 1.35 6.11 -2.52
N GLU A 117 1.74 7.07 -3.36
CA GLU A 117 2.13 8.41 -2.93
C GLU A 117 0.90 9.27 -2.60
N THR A 118 -0.12 9.20 -3.46
CA THR A 118 -1.32 10.04 -3.36
C THR A 118 -2.52 9.34 -2.70
N ASN A 119 -2.47 8.00 -2.55
CA ASN A 119 -3.60 7.15 -2.16
C ASN A 119 -4.82 7.25 -3.09
N MET A 120 -4.63 7.76 -4.31
CA MET A 120 -5.68 7.83 -5.32
C MET A 120 -5.88 6.46 -5.98
N LEU A 121 -7.12 6.01 -6.08
CA LEU A 121 -7.49 4.77 -6.75
C LEU A 121 -8.08 5.03 -8.13
N LYS A 122 -7.48 4.47 -9.19
CA LYS A 122 -8.14 4.30 -10.48
C LYS A 122 -8.91 2.98 -10.48
N TYR A 123 -10.16 2.98 -10.93
CA TYR A 123 -11.04 1.82 -10.86
C TYR A 123 -11.78 1.60 -12.17
N CYS A 124 -11.72 0.38 -12.71
CA CYS A 124 -12.36 -0.03 -13.95
C CYS A 124 -13.18 -1.30 -13.72
N VAL A 125 -14.43 -1.29 -14.20
CA VAL A 125 -15.25 -2.51 -14.31
C VAL A 125 -15.02 -3.10 -15.70
N VAL A 126 -14.61 -4.36 -15.79
CA VAL A 126 -14.35 -5.02 -17.08
C VAL A 126 -15.68 -5.37 -17.74
N ASP A 127 -15.81 -5.02 -19.03
CA ASP A 127 -17.01 -5.28 -19.86
C ASP A 127 -18.33 -4.82 -19.24
N GLY A 128 -18.28 -3.81 -18.37
CA GLY A 128 -19.42 -3.26 -17.65
C GLY A 128 -19.28 -1.76 -17.43
N LYS A 129 -20.39 -1.11 -17.14
CA LYS A 129 -20.39 0.30 -16.73
C LYS A 129 -20.23 0.40 -15.23
N PHE A 130 -19.50 1.41 -14.76
CA PHE A 130 -19.35 1.62 -13.31
C PHE A 130 -20.71 1.83 -12.63
N GLU A 131 -21.64 2.52 -13.29
CA GLU A 131 -23.01 2.77 -12.80
C GLU A 131 -23.84 1.50 -12.65
N GLU A 132 -23.38 0.37 -13.20
CA GLU A 132 -24.00 -0.93 -12.96
C GLU A 132 -23.66 -1.52 -11.60
N TYR A 133 -22.78 -0.86 -10.84
CA TYR A 133 -22.28 -1.24 -9.53
C TYR A 133 -22.22 -0.02 -8.60
N TYR A 134 -22.10 -0.26 -7.30
CA TYR A 134 -22.06 0.78 -6.29
C TYR A 134 -20.95 0.52 -5.26
N ILE A 135 -19.83 1.25 -5.36
CA ILE A 135 -18.95 1.48 -4.19
C ILE A 135 -19.71 2.43 -3.26
N THR A 136 -19.92 2.05 -2.01
CA THR A 136 -20.50 2.96 -1.03
C THR A 136 -19.63 4.21 -0.90
N HIS A 137 -20.24 5.39 -0.92
CA HIS A 137 -19.55 6.70 -0.90
C HIS A 137 -18.77 7.07 -2.17
N CYS A 138 -18.97 6.37 -3.31
CA CYS A 138 -18.24 6.66 -4.55
C CYS A 138 -18.27 8.14 -4.98
N GLN A 139 -19.42 8.80 -4.87
CA GLN A 139 -19.57 10.22 -5.24
C GLN A 139 -18.70 11.13 -4.37
N GLN A 140 -18.57 10.81 -3.09
CA GLN A 140 -17.71 11.56 -2.16
C GLN A 140 -16.24 11.31 -2.48
N MET A 141 -15.84 10.06 -2.72
CA MET A 141 -14.48 9.71 -3.10
C MET A 141 -14.04 10.41 -4.39
N ILE A 142 -14.92 10.42 -5.40
CA ILE A 142 -14.67 11.14 -6.67
C ILE A 142 -14.56 12.64 -6.42
N SER A 143 -15.48 13.23 -5.65
CA SER A 143 -15.46 14.66 -5.33
C SER A 143 -14.19 15.07 -4.57
N ASN A 144 -13.64 14.19 -3.75
CA ASN A 144 -12.42 14.43 -2.99
C ASN A 144 -11.14 14.18 -3.80
N GLY A 145 -11.24 13.59 -5.00
CA GLY A 145 -10.10 13.22 -5.83
C GLY A 145 -9.44 11.90 -5.43
N ASP A 146 -10.05 11.12 -4.55
CA ASP A 146 -9.51 9.83 -4.06
C ASP A 146 -9.85 8.67 -5.01
N LEU A 147 -10.85 8.85 -5.88
CA LEU A 147 -11.32 7.82 -6.81
C LEU A 147 -11.47 8.38 -8.23
N ILE A 148 -10.84 7.73 -9.20
CA ILE A 148 -11.03 7.96 -10.62
C ILE A 148 -11.70 6.74 -11.24
N ILE A 149 -12.85 6.96 -11.87
CA ILE A 149 -13.53 5.92 -12.65
C ILE A 149 -12.98 5.89 -14.07
N VAL A 150 -12.49 4.73 -14.47
CA VAL A 150 -12.01 4.44 -15.82
C VAL A 150 -13.10 3.64 -16.53
N ASN A 151 -13.64 4.19 -17.62
CA ASN A 151 -14.85 3.65 -18.26
C ASN A 151 -14.61 2.33 -19.00
N LYS A 152 -13.40 2.13 -19.50
CA LYS A 152 -13.01 0.93 -20.24
C LYS A 152 -11.52 0.71 -20.11
N PHE A 153 -11.11 -0.54 -20.23
CA PHE A 153 -9.71 -0.94 -20.12
C PHE A 153 -8.75 -0.18 -21.06
N SER A 154 -9.23 0.21 -22.25
CA SER A 154 -8.42 0.96 -23.21
C SER A 154 -8.14 2.42 -22.83
N ASP A 155 -8.78 2.94 -21.78
CA ASP A 155 -8.51 4.29 -21.25
C ASP A 155 -7.31 4.33 -20.29
N PHE A 156 -6.80 3.17 -19.85
CA PHE A 156 -5.50 3.08 -19.19
C PHE A 156 -4.36 3.36 -20.18
N ASN A 157 -3.21 3.84 -19.70
CA ASN A 157 -2.05 4.00 -20.58
C ASN A 157 -1.46 2.63 -20.97
N SER A 158 -0.59 2.58 -21.97
CA SER A 158 -0.07 1.31 -22.51
C SER A 158 0.71 0.48 -21.50
N GLU A 159 1.44 1.12 -20.57
CA GLU A 159 2.19 0.42 -19.52
C GLU A 159 1.23 -0.18 -18.49
N GLU A 160 0.28 0.61 -17.99
CA GLU A 160 -0.78 0.16 -17.09
C GLU A 160 -1.56 -1.03 -17.68
N GLN A 161 -1.89 -0.97 -18.97
CA GLN A 161 -2.57 -2.07 -19.66
C GLN A 161 -1.73 -3.34 -19.72
N ASN A 162 -0.42 -3.24 -19.93
CA ASN A 162 0.43 -4.44 -20.01
C ASN A 162 0.50 -5.13 -18.65
N ILE A 163 0.70 -4.38 -17.59
CA ILE A 163 0.76 -4.92 -16.22
C ILE A 163 -0.58 -5.56 -15.84
N LEU A 164 -1.70 -4.85 -16.09
CA LEU A 164 -3.03 -5.35 -15.75
C LEU A 164 -3.45 -6.61 -16.54
N LYS A 165 -2.94 -6.82 -17.77
CA LYS A 165 -3.20 -8.03 -18.55
C LYS A 165 -2.50 -9.26 -18.00
N ASP A 166 -1.37 -9.06 -17.33
CA ASP A 166 -0.54 -10.13 -16.79
C ASP A 166 -0.99 -10.57 -15.38
N LEU A 167 -2.02 -9.91 -14.82
CA LEU A 167 -2.68 -10.27 -13.54
C LEU A 167 -3.74 -11.37 -13.68
#